data_AF-A0A7D9J1H0-F1
#
_entry.id   AF-A0A7D9J1H0-F1
#
_cell.length_a   1.000
_cell.length_b   1.000
_cell.length_c   1.000
_cell.angle_alpha   90.00
_cell.angle_beta   90.00
_cell.angle_gamma   90.00
#
_symmetry.space_group_name_H-M   'P 1'
#
loop_
_entity.id
_entity.type
_entity.pdbx_description
1 polymer ?
#
loop_
_entity_poly.entity_id
_entity_poly.type
_entity_poly.pdbx_seq_one_letter_code
_entity_poly.pdbx_strand_id
1 'polypeptide(L)'
;MQFKQLQEVWKTWLGLRVQGTKWIQKQREEVVNSDLAIVAQHSRYIKNVPVEHANTVKKWIGDGVFKRTQAPTFSENPTLTGVDLAARHAPYSYGIPPGEYPFSGWDYLDVKKFKRSSCLVTMYGDYIECILRNVMKKLSKQQVSFQIVLSDCMDIKQHLEVDTVYDRILTSNLMDYVFLPNLLKLCSQILNRDNQHATIITETIGWDDIIPEGGLSFPSNMLQIPKLMKMAFEDTKRYPFTKEDGGGSIVIEYLDNSSEFYNYLRAIFYAYRYQRMAESGSTNHKPTIPVIKELGNDFQLRLRDGIRNENRIVFFRPAINRRRVTAVTGMERYLEWVPLQKK
;
A
#
# COMPACT_ATOMS: atom_id res chain seq x y z
N MET A 1 -11.83 -25.49 -8.00
CA MET A 1 -12.29 -24.60 -9.10
C MET A 1 -11.45 -23.33 -9.21
N GLN A 2 -11.15 -22.64 -8.10
CA GLN A 2 -10.43 -21.36 -8.06
C GLN A 2 -8.96 -21.43 -8.52
N PHE A 3 -8.24 -22.52 -8.23
CA PHE A 3 -6.85 -22.69 -8.71
C PHE A 3 -6.77 -22.68 -10.24
N LYS A 4 -7.78 -23.23 -10.95
CA LYS A 4 -7.84 -23.15 -12.41
C LYS A 4 -8.00 -21.71 -12.89
N GLN A 5 -8.84 -20.89 -12.26
CA GLN A 5 -9.01 -19.49 -12.63
C GLN A 5 -7.73 -18.67 -12.39
N LEU A 6 -7.03 -18.90 -11.27
CA LEU A 6 -5.73 -18.26 -11.02
C LEU A 6 -4.68 -18.73 -12.05
N GLN A 7 -4.66 -20.03 -12.36
CA GLN A 7 -3.80 -20.56 -13.42
C GLN A 7 -4.13 -19.92 -14.76
N GLU A 8 -5.40 -19.69 -15.10
CA GLU A 8 -5.79 -18.98 -16.33
C GLU A 8 -5.36 -17.51 -16.30
N VAL A 9 -5.44 -16.81 -15.16
CA VAL A 9 -4.91 -15.45 -14.99
C VAL A 9 -3.39 -15.43 -15.21
N TRP A 10 -2.66 -16.36 -14.60
CA TRP A 10 -1.21 -16.46 -14.78
C TRP A 10 -0.82 -16.89 -16.20
N LYS A 11 -1.52 -17.85 -16.80
CA LYS A 11 -1.30 -18.26 -18.19
C LYS A 11 -1.60 -17.12 -19.15
N THR A 12 -2.67 -16.36 -18.92
CA THR A 12 -3.01 -15.21 -19.76
C THR A 12 -1.97 -14.11 -19.58
N TRP A 13 -1.56 -13.82 -18.34
CA TRP A 13 -0.47 -12.89 -18.07
C TRP A 13 0.85 -13.34 -18.73
N LEU A 14 1.15 -14.64 -18.72
CA LEU A 14 2.30 -15.22 -19.43
C LEU A 14 2.14 -15.17 -20.95
N GLY A 15 0.94 -15.37 -21.49
CA GLY A 15 0.63 -15.32 -22.93
C GLY A 15 0.71 -13.91 -23.49
N LEU A 16 0.27 -12.91 -22.70
CA LEU A 16 0.41 -11.49 -23.01
C LEU A 16 1.88 -11.03 -23.06
N ARG A 17 2.80 -11.82 -22.50
CA ARG A 17 4.24 -11.61 -22.71
C ARG A 17 4.62 -11.83 -24.17
N VAL A 18 3.94 -12.66 -24.95
CA VAL A 18 4.46 -13.11 -26.25
C VAL A 18 3.82 -12.36 -27.44
N GLN A 19 2.51 -12.07 -27.40
CA GLN A 19 1.77 -11.35 -28.45
C GLN A 19 0.57 -10.59 -27.85
N GLY A 20 0.27 -9.38 -28.33
CA GLY A 20 -1.06 -8.77 -28.12
C GLY A 20 -1.13 -7.47 -27.32
N THR A 21 -0.24 -6.49 -27.52
CA THR A 21 -0.34 -5.19 -26.82
C THR A 21 -1.11 -4.11 -27.54
N LYS A 22 -1.53 -4.31 -28.79
CA LYS A 22 -2.21 -3.27 -29.57
C LYS A 22 -3.54 -2.83 -28.93
N TRP A 23 -4.31 -3.77 -28.38
CA TRP A 23 -5.55 -3.44 -27.69
C TRP A 23 -5.30 -2.80 -26.31
N ILE A 24 -4.23 -3.20 -25.60
CA ILE A 24 -3.77 -2.59 -24.34
C ILE A 24 -3.36 -1.13 -24.59
N GLN A 25 -2.62 -0.87 -25.68
CA GLN A 25 -2.24 0.47 -26.12
C GLN A 25 -3.47 1.32 -26.37
N LYS A 26 -4.41 0.81 -27.16
CA LYS A 26 -5.67 1.49 -27.46
C LYS A 26 -6.48 1.79 -26.19
N GLN A 27 -6.63 0.81 -25.30
CA GLN A 27 -7.34 0.99 -24.03
C GLN A 27 -6.68 2.06 -23.16
N ARG A 28 -5.34 2.08 -23.08
CA ARG A 28 -4.62 3.11 -22.33
C ARG A 28 -4.77 4.48 -22.98
N GLU A 29 -4.67 4.58 -24.30
CA GLU A 29 -4.91 5.84 -25.03
C GLU A 29 -6.33 6.36 -24.76
N GLU A 30 -7.34 5.48 -24.80
CA GLU A 30 -8.72 5.83 -24.50
C GLU A 30 -8.87 6.32 -23.05
N VAL A 31 -8.32 5.60 -22.07
CA VAL A 31 -8.39 5.95 -20.64
C VAL A 31 -7.60 7.21 -20.29
N VAL A 32 -6.40 7.38 -20.85
CA VAL A 32 -5.55 8.55 -20.60
C VAL A 32 -6.18 9.82 -21.16
N ASN A 33 -6.87 9.71 -22.31
CA ASN A 33 -7.48 10.84 -22.99
C ASN A 33 -8.96 11.05 -22.64
N SER A 34 -9.60 10.14 -21.88
CA SER A 34 -11.04 10.23 -21.58
C SER A 34 -11.40 11.35 -20.60
N ASP A 35 -10.44 11.81 -19.78
CA ASP A 35 -10.69 12.81 -18.73
C ASP A 35 -9.51 13.78 -18.58
N LEU A 36 -9.82 15.08 -18.58
CA LEU A 36 -8.87 16.16 -18.31
C LEU A 36 -8.15 16.01 -16.96
N ALA A 37 -8.82 15.43 -15.95
CA ALA A 37 -8.22 15.15 -14.66
C ALA A 37 -7.11 14.09 -14.76
N ILE A 38 -7.31 13.04 -15.56
CA ILE A 38 -6.32 11.98 -15.80
C ILE A 38 -5.14 12.53 -16.59
N VAL A 39 -5.40 13.32 -17.64
CA VAL A 39 -4.34 14.01 -18.41
C VAL A 39 -3.50 14.91 -17.51
N ALA A 40 -4.15 15.69 -16.63
CA ALA A 40 -3.48 16.55 -15.66
C ALA A 40 -2.65 15.71 -14.68
N GLN A 41 -3.19 14.60 -14.16
CA GLN A 41 -2.48 13.70 -13.25
C GLN A 41 -1.21 13.12 -13.87
N HIS A 42 -1.27 12.60 -15.10
CA HIS A 42 -0.08 12.08 -15.78
C HIS A 42 0.95 13.16 -16.09
N SER A 43 0.49 14.34 -16.51
CA SER A 43 1.37 15.50 -16.74
C SER A 43 2.12 15.88 -15.45
N ARG A 44 1.41 15.90 -14.32
CA ARG A 44 1.99 16.14 -12.98
C ARG A 44 3.01 15.05 -12.62
N TYR A 45 2.66 13.78 -12.82
CA TYR A 45 3.56 12.67 -12.55
C TYR A 45 4.88 12.75 -13.34
N ILE A 46 4.81 13.03 -14.65
CA ILE A 46 6.00 13.21 -15.51
C ILE A 46 6.89 14.36 -15.04
N LYS A 47 6.29 15.48 -14.57
CA LYS A 47 7.07 16.61 -14.02
C LYS A 47 7.79 16.22 -12.73
N ASN A 48 7.19 15.35 -11.91
CA ASN A 48 7.71 14.95 -10.61
C ASN A 48 8.90 14.00 -10.72
N VAL A 49 8.86 13.00 -11.61
CA VAL A 49 9.96 12.04 -11.76
C VAL A 49 11.31 12.74 -12.03
N PRO A 50 12.46 12.14 -11.64
CA PRO A 50 13.77 12.66 -11.98
C PRO A 50 13.87 13.01 -13.47
N VAL A 51 14.48 14.17 -13.78
CA VAL A 51 14.55 14.71 -15.14
C VAL A 51 15.19 13.70 -16.10
N GLU A 52 16.20 12.95 -15.63
CA GLU A 52 16.85 11.86 -16.36
C GLU A 52 15.87 10.77 -16.83
N HIS A 53 14.72 10.59 -16.15
CA HIS A 53 13.73 9.56 -16.43
C HIS A 53 12.48 10.07 -17.15
N ALA A 54 12.20 11.38 -17.10
CA ALA A 54 10.93 11.98 -17.54
C ALA A 54 10.52 11.58 -18.96
N ASN A 55 11.47 11.57 -19.90
CA ASN A 55 11.21 11.16 -21.29
C ASN A 55 10.79 9.69 -21.39
N THR A 56 11.40 8.81 -20.60
CA THR A 56 11.08 7.37 -20.63
C THR A 56 9.75 7.06 -19.96
N VAL A 57 9.38 7.83 -18.93
CA VAL A 57 8.07 7.76 -18.29
C VAL A 57 6.97 8.27 -19.22
N LYS A 58 7.18 9.43 -19.85
CA LYS A 58 6.26 9.97 -20.86
C LYS A 58 6.05 8.98 -22.01
N LYS A 59 7.13 8.37 -22.49
CA LYS A 59 7.06 7.33 -23.52
C LYS A 59 6.28 6.11 -23.04
N TRP A 60 6.50 5.64 -21.82
CA TRP A 60 5.74 4.51 -21.27
C TRP A 60 4.24 4.83 -21.12
N ILE A 61 3.87 6.04 -20.65
CA ILE A 61 2.47 6.45 -20.54
C ILE A 61 1.78 6.41 -21.91
N GLY A 62 2.46 6.86 -22.97
CA GLY A 62 1.94 6.78 -24.34
C GLY A 62 1.93 5.35 -24.90
N ASP A 63 3.05 4.63 -24.79
CA ASP A 63 3.23 3.30 -25.39
C ASP A 63 2.46 2.19 -24.63
N GLY A 64 2.12 2.42 -23.36
CA GLY A 64 1.46 1.46 -22.47
C GLY A 64 2.23 0.17 -22.17
N VAL A 65 3.51 0.09 -22.55
CA VAL A 65 4.32 -1.14 -22.46
C VAL A 65 5.74 -0.86 -21.95
N PHE A 66 6.29 -1.77 -21.15
CA PHE A 66 7.69 -1.77 -20.74
C PHE A 66 8.55 -2.29 -21.89
N LYS A 67 9.04 -1.38 -22.75
CA LYS A 67 10.04 -1.70 -23.77
C LYS A 67 11.44 -1.53 -23.20
N ARG A 68 11.99 -2.59 -22.59
CA ARG A 68 13.36 -2.57 -22.04
C ARG A 68 14.46 -2.75 -23.08
N THR A 69 14.20 -3.47 -24.17
CA THR A 69 15.15 -3.77 -25.24
C THR A 69 14.59 -3.36 -26.61
N GLN A 70 15.44 -3.20 -27.63
CA GLN A 70 15.01 -2.80 -28.98
C GLN A 70 14.20 -3.90 -29.69
N ALA A 71 14.56 -5.16 -29.46
CA ALA A 71 13.81 -6.34 -29.87
C ALA A 71 13.40 -7.08 -28.59
N PRO A 72 12.38 -6.59 -27.88
CA PRO A 72 11.91 -7.28 -26.70
C PRO A 72 11.28 -8.58 -27.17
N THR A 73 11.83 -9.71 -26.72
CA THR A 73 11.23 -11.03 -26.95
C THR A 73 9.88 -11.16 -26.26
N PHE A 74 9.48 -10.16 -25.47
CA PHE A 74 8.21 -10.11 -24.78
C PHE A 74 7.69 -8.70 -24.49
N SER A 75 6.37 -8.53 -24.48
CA SER A 75 5.70 -7.34 -23.99
C SER A 75 5.56 -7.40 -22.48
N GLU A 76 6.33 -6.58 -21.79
CA GLU A 76 6.23 -6.43 -20.35
C GLU A 76 5.16 -5.40 -20.06
N ASN A 77 4.05 -5.78 -19.44
CA ASN A 77 3.16 -4.81 -18.83
C ASN A 77 2.95 -5.17 -17.36
N PRO A 78 3.68 -4.52 -16.43
CA PRO A 78 3.51 -4.73 -15.00
C PRO A 78 2.26 -4.07 -14.43
N THR A 79 1.47 -3.32 -15.22
CA THR A 79 0.25 -2.62 -14.77
C THR A 79 -1.07 -3.27 -15.22
N LEU A 80 -1.03 -4.51 -15.71
CA LEU A 80 -2.26 -5.25 -16.02
C LEU A 80 -2.93 -5.62 -14.69
N THR A 81 -3.97 -4.87 -14.34
CA THR A 81 -4.83 -5.22 -13.21
C THR A 81 -6.20 -5.64 -13.74
N GLY A 82 -7.02 -6.21 -12.85
CA GLY A 82 -8.19 -7.02 -13.19
C GLY A 82 -9.36 -6.28 -13.84
N VAL A 83 -10.55 -6.86 -13.65
CA VAL A 83 -11.83 -6.52 -14.30
C VAL A 83 -12.05 -5.02 -14.44
N ASP A 84 -12.46 -4.59 -15.64
CA ASP A 84 -12.94 -3.24 -15.89
C ASP A 84 -13.97 -2.82 -14.83
N LEU A 85 -13.67 -1.75 -14.09
CA LEU A 85 -14.50 -1.25 -12.99
C LEU A 85 -15.91 -0.86 -13.46
N ALA A 86 -16.07 -0.48 -14.72
CA ALA A 86 -17.36 -0.18 -15.33
C ALA A 86 -18.17 -1.45 -15.67
N ALA A 87 -17.54 -2.62 -15.63
CA ALA A 87 -18.06 -3.87 -16.18
C ALA A 87 -18.09 -5.00 -15.13
N ARG A 88 -18.50 -4.68 -13.89
CA ARG A 88 -18.57 -5.64 -12.76
C ARG A 88 -19.38 -6.92 -13.05
N HIS A 89 -20.27 -6.88 -14.04
CA HIS A 89 -21.12 -7.99 -14.49
C HIS A 89 -20.76 -8.53 -15.89
N ALA A 90 -19.74 -7.99 -16.55
CA ALA A 90 -19.27 -8.45 -17.85
C ALA A 90 -18.25 -9.60 -17.69
N PRO A 91 -17.95 -10.34 -18.78
CA PRO A 91 -16.84 -11.28 -18.79
C PRO A 91 -15.53 -10.62 -18.33
N TYR A 92 -14.72 -11.36 -17.58
CA TYR A 92 -13.42 -10.88 -17.10
C TYR A 92 -12.58 -10.33 -18.26
N SER A 93 -12.25 -9.04 -18.20
CA SER A 93 -11.32 -8.38 -19.09
C SER A 93 -10.19 -7.75 -18.29
N TYR A 94 -8.99 -7.75 -18.83
CA TYR A 94 -7.88 -7.01 -18.23
C TYR A 94 -8.11 -5.51 -18.43
N GLY A 95 -8.00 -4.76 -17.35
CA GLY A 95 -8.11 -3.31 -17.33
C GLY A 95 -6.74 -2.64 -17.16
N ILE A 96 -6.66 -1.38 -17.60
CA ILE A 96 -5.54 -0.51 -17.28
C ILE A 96 -6.08 0.60 -16.38
N PRO A 97 -5.75 0.59 -15.08
CA PRO A 97 -6.17 1.65 -14.19
C PRO A 97 -5.51 2.99 -14.60
N PRO A 98 -6.25 4.11 -14.60
CA PRO A 98 -5.73 5.40 -15.05
C PRO A 98 -4.64 5.98 -14.13
N GLY A 99 -4.67 5.63 -12.84
CA GLY A 99 -3.84 6.26 -11.81
C GLY A 99 -2.72 5.40 -11.25
N GLU A 100 -2.59 4.12 -11.64
CA GLU A 100 -1.58 3.24 -11.06
C GLU A 100 -0.29 3.23 -11.88
N TYR A 101 0.82 3.42 -11.17
CA TYR A 101 2.15 3.40 -11.73
C TYR A 101 2.86 2.11 -11.30
N PRO A 102 3.53 1.39 -12.21
CA PRO A 102 4.20 0.13 -11.89
C PRO A 102 5.40 0.29 -10.96
N PHE A 103 5.75 1.54 -10.68
CA PHE A 103 6.85 1.93 -9.83
C PHE A 103 6.42 2.14 -8.38
N SER A 104 5.12 2.22 -8.08
CA SER A 104 4.59 2.58 -6.75
C SER A 104 4.93 1.57 -5.66
N GLY A 105 5.07 0.30 -6.00
CA GLY A 105 5.37 -0.77 -5.05
C GLY A 105 6.85 -0.95 -4.68
N TRP A 106 7.78 -0.14 -5.20
CA TRP A 106 9.23 -0.36 -4.98
C TRP A 106 9.99 0.92 -4.65
N ASP A 107 10.86 0.84 -3.64
CA ASP A 107 11.78 1.92 -3.26
C ASP A 107 12.74 2.26 -4.41
N TYR A 108 12.71 3.49 -4.91
CA TYR A 108 13.54 3.89 -6.04
C TYR A 108 15.04 3.86 -5.66
N LEU A 109 15.47 4.19 -4.42
CA LEU A 109 16.88 4.05 -4.02
C LEU A 109 17.38 2.62 -4.17
N ASP A 110 16.60 1.65 -3.71
CA ASP A 110 16.96 0.24 -3.82
C ASP A 110 17.08 -0.18 -5.29
N VAL A 111 16.10 0.22 -6.12
CA VAL A 111 16.12 -0.05 -7.56
C VAL A 111 17.32 0.61 -8.25
N LYS A 112 17.65 1.87 -7.93
CA LYS A 112 18.81 2.58 -8.51
C LYS A 112 20.14 2.01 -8.05
N LYS A 113 20.22 1.54 -6.81
CA LYS A 113 21.40 0.86 -6.26
C LYS A 113 21.61 -0.48 -6.97
N PHE A 114 20.53 -1.20 -7.25
CA PHE A 114 20.57 -2.43 -8.04
C PHE A 114 21.06 -2.17 -9.47
N LYS A 115 20.50 -1.17 -10.16
CA LYS A 115 20.94 -0.77 -11.50
C LYS A 115 20.75 0.73 -11.71
N ARG A 116 21.79 1.41 -12.20
CA ARG A 116 21.68 2.81 -12.65
C ARG A 116 21.41 2.86 -14.14
N SER A 117 20.35 3.55 -14.55
CA SER A 117 19.96 3.76 -15.94
C SER A 117 19.18 5.06 -16.05
N SER A 118 19.28 5.80 -17.16
CA SER A 118 18.37 6.92 -17.45
C SER A 118 16.96 6.44 -17.81
N CYS A 119 16.81 5.19 -18.21
CA CYS A 119 15.51 4.59 -18.51
C CYS A 119 14.90 3.92 -17.28
N LEU A 120 13.81 4.52 -16.76
CA LEU A 120 13.12 4.04 -15.56
C LEU A 120 12.50 2.65 -15.77
N VAL A 121 11.96 2.42 -16.96
CA VAL A 121 11.39 1.14 -17.41
C VAL A 121 12.43 0.02 -17.34
N THR A 122 13.64 0.25 -17.86
CA THR A 122 14.75 -0.72 -17.77
C THR A 122 15.14 -0.97 -16.32
N MET A 123 15.27 0.09 -15.55
CA MET A 123 15.76 0.02 -14.18
C MET A 123 14.81 -0.78 -13.27
N TYR A 124 13.52 -0.47 -13.30
CA TYR A 124 12.51 -1.19 -12.53
C TYR A 124 12.22 -2.58 -13.09
N GLY A 125 12.15 -2.74 -14.41
CA GLY A 125 11.87 -4.06 -14.98
C GLY A 125 12.97 -5.09 -14.67
N ASP A 126 14.25 -4.69 -14.71
CA ASP A 126 15.36 -5.58 -14.32
C ASP A 126 15.33 -5.94 -12.82
N TYR A 127 14.98 -4.97 -11.98
CA TYR A 127 14.85 -5.19 -10.54
C TYR A 127 13.69 -6.15 -10.21
N ILE A 128 12.50 -5.89 -10.76
CA ILE A 128 11.31 -6.72 -10.59
C ILE A 128 11.56 -8.13 -11.11
N GLU A 129 12.18 -8.26 -12.29
CA GLU A 129 12.53 -9.57 -12.85
C GLU A 129 13.48 -10.34 -11.94
N CYS A 130 14.51 -9.69 -11.38
CA CYS A 130 15.43 -10.31 -10.43
C CYS A 130 14.68 -10.86 -9.20
N ILE A 131 13.78 -10.06 -8.62
CA ILE A 131 12.94 -10.49 -7.49
C ILE A 131 12.08 -11.69 -7.88
N LEU A 132 11.38 -11.63 -9.00
CA LEU A 132 10.51 -12.72 -9.46
C LEU A 132 11.31 -14.01 -9.70
N ARG A 133 12.49 -13.95 -10.31
CA ARG A 133 13.37 -15.12 -10.50
C ARG A 133 13.79 -15.73 -9.16
N ASN A 134 14.11 -14.91 -8.17
CA ASN A 134 14.45 -15.38 -6.83
C ASN A 134 13.25 -16.05 -6.13
N VAL A 135 12.05 -15.49 -6.26
CA VAL A 135 10.81 -16.11 -5.75
C VAL A 135 10.57 -17.46 -6.43
N MET A 136 10.68 -17.53 -7.75
CA MET A 136 10.52 -18.79 -8.51
C MET A 136 11.54 -19.86 -8.09
N LYS A 137 12.79 -19.46 -7.80
CA LYS A 137 13.82 -20.38 -7.29
C LYS A 137 13.49 -20.92 -5.89
N LYS A 138 12.83 -20.14 -5.04
CA LYS A 138 12.35 -20.61 -3.72
C LYS A 138 11.17 -21.57 -3.87
N LEU A 139 10.25 -21.26 -4.78
CA LEU A 139 9.10 -22.10 -5.10
C LEU A 139 9.51 -23.46 -5.68
N SER A 140 10.47 -23.47 -6.61
CA SER A 140 10.96 -24.73 -7.20
C SER A 140 11.67 -25.63 -6.18
N LYS A 141 12.17 -25.06 -5.09
CA LYS A 141 12.73 -25.77 -3.94
C LYS A 141 11.70 -26.09 -2.85
N GLN A 142 10.42 -25.85 -3.10
CA GLN A 142 9.33 -26.06 -2.15
C GLN A 142 9.52 -25.33 -0.81
N GLN A 143 10.25 -24.22 -0.81
CA GLN A 143 10.49 -23.41 0.40
C GLN A 143 9.31 -22.48 0.73
N VAL A 144 8.34 -22.38 -0.19
CA VAL A 144 7.16 -21.53 -0.08
C VAL A 144 5.99 -22.29 -0.67
N SER A 145 4.85 -22.29 0.02
CA SER A 145 3.55 -22.75 -0.47
C SER A 145 2.54 -21.61 -0.36
N PHE A 146 1.47 -21.70 -1.15
CA PHE A 146 0.38 -20.71 -1.12
C PHE A 146 -0.95 -21.41 -0.98
N GLN A 147 -1.79 -20.89 -0.09
CA GLN A 147 -3.21 -21.22 -0.01
C GLN A 147 -3.98 -19.94 -0.32
N ILE A 148 -5.01 -20.06 -1.15
CA ILE A 148 -5.93 -18.96 -1.46
C ILE A 148 -7.29 -19.37 -0.93
N VAL A 149 -7.83 -18.52 -0.06
CA VAL A 149 -9.13 -18.70 0.56
C VAL A 149 -10.06 -17.63 0.02
N LEU A 150 -11.18 -18.05 -0.57
CA LEU A 150 -12.27 -17.14 -0.95
C LEU A 150 -13.36 -17.23 0.11
N SER A 151 -13.35 -16.30 1.04
CA SER A 151 -14.28 -16.23 2.17
C SER A 151 -14.35 -14.79 2.68
N ASP A 152 -15.32 -14.49 3.54
CA ASP A 152 -15.18 -13.33 4.42
C ASP A 152 -13.88 -13.48 5.22
N CYS A 153 -13.10 -12.39 5.30
CA CYS A 153 -11.83 -12.39 6.02
C CYS A 153 -11.99 -12.69 7.51
N MET A 154 -13.16 -12.38 8.09
CA MET A 154 -13.48 -12.67 9.48
C MET A 154 -13.71 -14.16 9.75
N ASP A 155 -13.99 -14.94 8.71
CA ASP A 155 -14.19 -16.40 8.78
C ASP A 155 -12.90 -17.20 8.52
N ILE A 156 -11.74 -16.53 8.39
CA ILE A 156 -10.48 -17.18 7.98
C ILE A 156 -10.14 -18.42 8.82
N LYS A 157 -10.43 -18.42 10.13
CA LYS A 157 -10.15 -19.54 11.05
C LYS A 157 -10.80 -20.86 10.63
N GLN A 158 -11.93 -20.81 9.91
CA GLN A 158 -12.61 -22.01 9.41
C GLN A 158 -11.84 -22.72 8.30
N HIS A 159 -10.87 -22.02 7.68
CA HIS A 159 -10.07 -22.50 6.54
C HIS A 159 -8.62 -22.83 6.91
N LEU A 160 -8.23 -22.57 8.16
CA LEU A 160 -6.90 -22.87 8.67
C LEU A 160 -6.92 -24.25 9.34
N GLU A 161 -5.78 -24.94 9.28
CA GLU A 161 -5.59 -26.18 10.04
C GLU A 161 -5.77 -25.92 11.54
N VAL A 162 -6.42 -26.87 12.23
CA VAL A 162 -6.67 -26.79 13.67
C VAL A 162 -5.35 -26.62 14.41
N ASP A 163 -5.35 -25.78 15.45
CA ASP A 163 -4.19 -25.44 16.29
C ASP A 163 -3.00 -24.79 15.57
N THR A 164 -3.15 -24.44 14.28
CA THR A 164 -2.08 -23.73 13.55
C THR A 164 -1.99 -22.28 14.02
N VAL A 165 -0.77 -21.89 14.39
CA VAL A 165 -0.41 -20.52 14.76
C VAL A 165 0.65 -19.96 13.81
N TYR A 166 0.63 -18.65 13.64
CA TYR A 166 1.44 -17.94 12.66
C TYR A 166 2.37 -16.96 13.38
N ASP A 167 3.64 -16.92 12.96
CA ASP A 167 4.58 -15.92 13.44
C ASP A 167 4.29 -14.52 12.87
N ARG A 168 3.69 -14.45 11.68
CA ARG A 168 3.47 -13.18 10.99
C ARG A 168 2.09 -13.19 10.35
N ILE A 169 1.30 -12.19 10.71
CA ILE A 169 -0.01 -11.95 10.12
C ILE A 169 0.01 -10.51 9.59
N LEU A 170 -0.29 -10.34 8.31
CA LEU A 170 -0.36 -9.03 7.68
C LEU A 170 -1.73 -8.86 7.04
N THR A 171 -2.35 -7.70 7.27
CA THR A 171 -3.62 -7.32 6.66
C THR A 171 -3.40 -6.03 5.88
N SER A 172 -3.60 -6.06 4.56
CA SER A 172 -3.52 -4.86 3.72
C SER A 172 -4.86 -4.15 3.75
N ASN A 173 -4.86 -2.89 4.17
CA ASN A 173 -5.99 -1.97 4.38
C ASN A 173 -7.33 -2.50 4.96
N LEU A 174 -7.38 -3.74 5.47
CA LEU A 174 -8.62 -4.33 5.98
C LEU A 174 -9.23 -3.53 7.14
N MET A 175 -8.42 -2.82 7.94
CA MET A 175 -8.95 -2.03 9.05
C MET A 175 -9.74 -0.78 8.61
N ASP A 176 -9.67 -0.40 7.34
CA ASP A 176 -10.52 0.65 6.76
C ASP A 176 -11.95 0.15 6.49
N TYR A 177 -12.14 -1.17 6.39
CA TYR A 177 -13.43 -1.81 6.11
C TYR A 177 -13.96 -2.63 7.31
N VAL A 178 -13.06 -3.13 8.13
CA VAL A 178 -13.33 -3.96 9.31
C VAL A 178 -12.85 -3.21 10.53
N PHE A 179 -13.71 -3.11 11.55
CA PHE A 179 -13.34 -2.44 12.79
C PHE A 179 -12.07 -3.07 13.41
N LEU A 180 -10.97 -2.30 13.49
CA LEU A 180 -9.65 -2.77 13.90
C LEU A 180 -9.64 -3.68 15.15
N PRO A 181 -10.36 -3.37 16.25
CA PRO A 181 -10.42 -4.25 17.42
C PRO A 181 -10.92 -5.66 17.11
N ASN A 182 -11.88 -5.81 16.19
CA ASN A 182 -12.36 -7.13 15.75
C ASN A 182 -11.29 -7.88 14.95
N LEU A 183 -10.56 -7.16 14.08
CA LEU A 183 -9.45 -7.72 13.32
C LEU A 183 -8.32 -8.20 14.24
N LEU A 184 -7.94 -7.39 15.25
CA LEU A 184 -6.94 -7.78 16.24
C LEU A 184 -7.41 -8.96 17.10
N LYS A 185 -8.69 -8.99 17.49
CA LYS A 185 -9.27 -10.14 18.20
C LYS A 185 -9.08 -11.43 17.39
N LEU A 186 -9.42 -11.42 16.10
CA LEU A 186 -9.27 -12.55 15.20
C LEU A 186 -7.80 -12.97 15.05
N CYS A 187 -6.94 -12.03 14.63
CA CYS A 187 -5.53 -12.31 14.35
C CYS A 187 -4.77 -12.76 15.60
N SER A 188 -5.07 -12.18 16.78
CA SER A 188 -4.40 -12.52 18.04
C SER A 188 -4.68 -13.95 18.53
N GLN A 189 -5.74 -14.60 18.06
CA GLN A 189 -6.07 -15.99 18.39
C GLN A 189 -5.25 -17.00 17.60
N ILE A 190 -4.75 -16.61 16.42
CA ILE A 190 -3.95 -17.46 15.53
C ILE A 190 -2.48 -16.99 15.50
N LEU A 191 -2.09 -16.05 16.35
CA LEU A 191 -0.72 -15.56 16.46
C LEU A 191 0.10 -16.50 17.36
N ASN A 192 1.31 -16.87 16.93
CA ASN A 192 2.24 -17.67 17.72
C ASN A 192 2.80 -16.86 18.90
N ARG A 193 2.21 -17.03 20.08
CA ARG A 193 2.58 -16.26 21.28
C ARG A 193 3.89 -16.72 21.92
N ASP A 194 4.36 -17.92 21.57
CA ASP A 194 5.62 -18.46 22.10
C ASP A 194 6.84 -17.90 21.36
N ASN A 195 6.62 -17.27 20.20
CA ASN A 195 7.66 -16.58 19.46
C ASN A 195 7.70 -15.09 19.78
N GLN A 196 8.80 -14.62 20.40
CA GLN A 196 9.03 -13.20 20.70
C GLN A 196 9.11 -12.29 19.44
N HIS A 197 9.31 -12.89 18.28
CA HIS A 197 9.32 -12.20 16.99
C HIS A 197 7.96 -12.20 16.31
N ALA A 198 6.96 -12.85 16.91
CA ALA A 198 5.63 -12.87 16.33
C ALA A 198 5.04 -11.46 16.25
N THR A 199 4.28 -11.20 15.19
CA THR A 199 3.64 -9.90 14.98
C THR A 199 2.37 -9.97 14.13
N ILE A 200 1.48 -9.02 14.41
CA ILE A 200 0.38 -8.66 13.51
C ILE A 200 0.71 -7.28 12.95
N ILE A 201 0.59 -7.13 11.63
CA ILE A 201 0.78 -5.87 10.92
C ILE A 201 -0.55 -5.47 10.31
N THR A 202 -1.08 -4.32 10.71
CA THR A 202 -2.28 -3.74 10.10
C THR A 202 -1.92 -2.46 9.36
N GLU A 203 -2.63 -2.18 8.28
CA GLU A 203 -2.44 -1.01 7.44
C GLU A 203 -3.75 -0.23 7.35
N THR A 204 -3.69 1.09 7.42
CA THR A 204 -4.81 1.99 7.09
C THR A 204 -4.36 3.05 6.09
N ILE A 205 -5.23 3.39 5.15
CA ILE A 205 -4.97 4.39 4.12
C ILE A 205 -6.01 5.53 4.09
N GLY A 206 -7.10 5.42 4.87
CA GLY A 206 -8.22 6.39 4.89
C GLY A 206 -8.56 6.95 6.28
N TRP A 207 -7.62 6.92 7.22
CA TRP A 207 -7.86 7.39 8.59
C TRP A 207 -8.15 8.90 8.69
N ASP A 208 -7.71 9.68 7.71
CA ASP A 208 -7.92 11.13 7.64
C ASP A 208 -9.31 11.53 7.17
N ASP A 209 -10.07 10.62 6.55
CA ASP A 209 -11.50 10.85 6.31
C ASP A 209 -12.28 10.94 7.64
N ILE A 210 -11.76 10.29 8.69
CA ILE A 210 -12.35 10.28 10.03
C ILE A 210 -11.80 11.42 10.89
N ILE A 211 -10.49 11.70 10.79
CA ILE A 211 -9.83 12.82 11.47
C ILE A 211 -9.26 13.77 10.40
N PRO A 212 -10.09 14.65 9.82
CA PRO A 212 -9.67 15.56 8.74
C PRO A 212 -8.56 16.51 9.19
N GLU A 213 -8.44 16.80 10.49
CA GLU A 213 -7.35 17.56 11.09
C GLU A 213 -5.96 16.97 10.81
N GLY A 214 -5.88 15.67 10.53
CA GLY A 214 -4.64 14.99 10.15
C GLY A 214 -4.24 15.20 8.69
N GLY A 215 -5.15 15.70 7.86
CA GLY A 215 -4.96 15.91 6.42
C GLY A 215 -4.41 17.31 6.09
N LEU A 216 -3.73 17.43 4.96
CA LEU A 216 -3.22 18.73 4.47
C LEU A 216 -4.30 19.70 4.01
N SER A 217 -5.48 19.18 3.67
CA SER A 217 -6.65 19.97 3.30
C SER A 217 -7.25 20.73 4.49
N PHE A 218 -6.84 20.42 5.73
CA PHE A 218 -7.32 21.09 6.92
C PHE A 218 -6.77 22.52 7.04
N PRO A 219 -7.57 23.54 7.40
CA PRO A 219 -7.16 24.94 7.38
C PRO A 219 -5.86 25.26 8.13
N SER A 220 -5.63 24.70 9.31
CA SER A 220 -4.39 24.95 10.07
C SER A 220 -3.16 24.33 9.39
N ASN A 221 -3.32 23.18 8.73
CA ASN A 221 -2.24 22.52 7.99
C ASN A 221 -1.95 23.22 6.67
N MET A 222 -2.96 23.82 6.03
CA MET A 222 -2.75 24.65 4.84
C MET A 222 -1.81 25.84 5.11
N LEU A 223 -1.85 26.42 6.30
CA LEU A 223 -0.92 27.48 6.71
C LEU A 223 0.53 26.98 6.86
N GLN A 224 0.74 25.69 7.06
CA GLN A 224 2.07 25.08 7.17
C GLN A 224 2.69 24.77 5.81
N ILE A 225 1.91 24.75 4.72
CA ILE A 225 2.38 24.37 3.37
C ILE A 225 3.68 25.10 2.98
N PRO A 226 3.84 26.43 3.14
CA PRO A 226 5.10 27.10 2.78
C PRO A 226 6.33 26.53 3.51
N LYS A 227 6.19 26.19 4.80
CA LYS A 227 7.25 25.56 5.60
C LYS A 227 7.55 24.15 5.10
N LEU A 228 6.52 23.34 4.87
CA LEU A 228 6.68 21.96 4.37
C LEU A 228 7.33 21.95 2.98
N MET A 229 6.94 22.90 2.11
CA MET A 229 7.53 23.10 0.79
C MET A 229 9.03 23.44 0.88
N LYS A 230 9.42 24.27 1.87
CA LYS A 230 10.83 24.57 2.12
C LYS A 230 11.61 23.33 2.55
N MET A 231 11.08 22.52 3.47
CA MET A 231 11.72 21.26 3.89
C MET A 231 11.90 20.30 2.71
N ALA A 232 10.86 20.12 1.90
CA ALA A 232 10.93 19.30 0.70
C ALA A 232 11.93 19.84 -0.34
N PHE A 233 12.06 21.16 -0.48
CA PHE A 233 13.10 21.75 -1.32
C PHE A 233 14.51 21.46 -0.79
N GLU A 234 14.73 21.60 0.51
CA GLU A 234 16.02 21.35 1.14
C GLU A 234 16.47 19.91 0.93
N ASP A 235 15.55 18.95 1.01
CA ASP A 235 15.83 17.53 0.80
C ASP A 235 16.01 17.15 -0.67
N THR A 236 15.16 17.68 -1.56
CA THR A 236 15.15 17.26 -2.97
C THR A 236 15.97 18.15 -3.91
N LYS A 237 16.41 19.31 -3.41
CA LYS A 237 17.02 20.41 -4.20
C LYS A 237 16.15 20.86 -5.38
N ARG A 238 14.83 20.69 -5.27
CA ARG A 238 13.85 21.06 -6.31
C ARG A 238 12.61 21.64 -5.64
N TYR A 239 12.06 22.72 -6.18
CA TYR A 239 10.88 23.33 -5.58
C TYR A 239 9.69 22.38 -5.75
N PRO A 240 9.05 21.92 -4.66
CA PRO A 240 7.80 21.19 -4.77
C PRO A 240 6.75 22.10 -5.42
N PHE A 241 6.11 21.57 -6.46
CA PHE A 241 5.32 22.36 -7.40
C PHE A 241 4.04 22.96 -6.78
N THR A 242 3.50 23.95 -7.46
CA THR A 242 2.35 24.76 -7.06
C THR A 242 1.06 23.94 -6.85
N LYS A 243 0.05 24.56 -6.23
CA LYS A 243 -1.29 23.99 -5.95
C LYS A 243 -1.96 23.37 -7.20
N GLU A 244 -1.62 23.85 -8.39
CA GLU A 244 -2.15 23.41 -9.69
C GLU A 244 -1.53 22.09 -10.21
N ASP A 245 -0.41 21.65 -9.64
CA ASP A 245 0.33 20.44 -10.03
C ASP A 245 0.03 19.21 -9.14
N GLY A 246 -1.12 19.21 -8.46
CA GLY A 246 -1.51 18.15 -7.49
C GLY A 246 -1.09 18.47 -6.06
N GLY A 247 -0.96 19.76 -5.76
CA GLY A 247 -0.44 20.31 -4.52
C GLY A 247 -1.14 19.77 -3.27
N GLY A 248 -0.32 19.44 -2.28
CA GLY A 248 -0.71 18.77 -1.04
C GLY A 248 0.07 17.47 -0.87
N SER A 249 -0.27 16.45 -1.66
CA SER A 249 0.26 15.07 -1.51
C SER A 249 1.78 14.96 -1.38
N ILE A 250 2.58 15.76 -2.13
CA ILE A 250 4.05 15.66 -2.11
C ILE A 250 4.66 16.15 -0.79
N VAL A 251 3.98 17.05 -0.08
CA VAL A 251 4.49 17.62 1.19
C VAL A 251 3.85 17.00 2.42
N ILE A 252 2.87 16.10 2.24
CA ILE A 252 2.15 15.47 3.36
C ILE A 252 3.08 14.60 4.21
N GLU A 253 4.15 14.10 3.62
CA GLU A 253 5.21 13.35 4.29
C GLU A 253 5.95 14.19 5.34
N TYR A 254 6.02 15.51 5.14
CA TYR A 254 6.67 16.45 6.06
C TYR A 254 5.71 16.96 7.14
N LEU A 255 4.40 16.70 6.98
CA LEU A 255 3.41 17.05 7.98
C LEU A 255 3.49 16.07 9.15
N ASP A 256 3.82 16.58 10.33
CA ASP A 256 3.69 15.80 11.56
C ASP A 256 2.22 15.77 12.00
N ASN A 257 1.50 14.76 11.52
CA ASN A 257 0.12 14.45 11.91
C ASN A 257 0.02 13.28 12.91
N SER A 258 1.08 13.08 13.70
CA SER A 258 1.18 11.95 14.63
C SER A 258 0.16 12.01 15.76
N SER A 259 -0.13 13.21 16.27
CA SER A 259 -1.09 13.42 17.35
C SER A 259 -2.50 13.05 16.91
N GLU A 260 -2.90 13.51 15.73
CA GLU A 260 -4.19 13.28 15.09
C GLU A 260 -4.39 11.79 14.84
N PHE A 261 -3.36 11.13 14.27
CA PHE A 261 -3.40 9.70 14.05
C PHE A 261 -3.51 8.88 15.34
N TYR A 262 -2.81 9.28 16.41
CA TYR A 262 -2.94 8.62 17.71
C TYR A 262 -4.30 8.89 18.37
N ASN A 263 -4.91 10.05 18.16
CA ASN A 263 -6.28 10.29 18.60
C ASN A 263 -7.29 9.44 17.83
N TYR A 264 -7.10 9.26 16.51
CA TYR A 264 -7.86 8.30 15.71
C TYR A 264 -7.83 6.89 16.32
N LEU A 265 -6.63 6.36 16.61
CA LEU A 265 -6.50 5.04 17.23
C LEU A 265 -7.16 4.98 18.61
N ARG A 266 -6.95 6.00 19.46
CA ARG A 266 -7.57 6.05 20.80
C ARG A 266 -9.10 6.08 20.72
N ALA A 267 -9.67 6.79 19.75
CA ALA A 267 -11.10 6.86 19.51
C ALA A 267 -11.67 5.48 19.12
N ILE A 268 -11.00 4.75 18.22
CA ILE A 268 -11.37 3.38 17.85
C ILE A 268 -11.44 2.46 19.07
N PHE A 269 -10.40 2.47 19.91
CA PHE A 269 -10.38 1.59 21.08
C PHE A 269 -11.32 2.05 22.20
N TYR A 270 -11.55 3.36 22.33
CA TYR A 270 -12.59 3.88 23.21
C TYR A 270 -13.98 3.39 22.78
N ALA A 271 -14.30 3.46 21.48
CA ALA A 271 -15.56 2.98 20.93
C ALA A 271 -15.76 1.48 21.18
N TYR A 272 -14.69 0.67 21.01
CA TYR A 272 -14.72 -0.76 21.33
C TYR A 272 -15.01 -1.03 22.81
N ARG A 273 -14.32 -0.33 23.73
CA ARG A 273 -14.56 -0.46 25.18
C ARG A 273 -15.99 -0.04 25.53
N TYR A 274 -16.49 1.03 24.90
CA TYR A 274 -17.85 1.51 25.11
C TYR A 274 -18.90 0.47 24.69
N GLN A 275 -18.75 -0.11 23.49
CA GLN A 275 -19.64 -1.17 22.99
C GLN A 275 -19.68 -2.38 23.93
N ARG A 276 -18.51 -2.86 24.37
CA ARG A 276 -18.43 -3.98 25.34
C ARG A 276 -19.12 -3.68 26.67
N MET A 277 -18.99 -2.46 27.17
CA MET A 277 -19.66 -2.06 28.42
C MET A 277 -21.18 -2.06 28.25
N ALA A 278 -21.68 -1.51 27.13
CA ALA A 278 -23.09 -1.51 26.81
C ALA A 278 -23.65 -2.95 26.70
N GLU A 279 -22.93 -3.85 26.03
CA GLU A 279 -23.29 -5.28 25.91
C GLU A 279 -23.33 -5.98 27.28
N SER A 280 -22.43 -5.60 28.20
CA SER A 280 -22.37 -6.18 29.55
C SER A 280 -23.44 -5.63 30.52
N GLY A 281 -24.27 -4.68 30.10
CA GLY A 281 -25.27 -4.02 30.95
C GLY A 281 -24.68 -3.08 32.01
N SER A 282 -23.38 -2.75 31.91
CA SER A 282 -22.71 -1.85 32.86
C SER A 282 -22.97 -0.40 32.48
N THR A 283 -23.95 0.23 33.14
CA THR A 283 -24.39 1.61 32.86
C THR A 283 -23.74 2.66 33.75
N ASN A 284 -23.02 2.25 34.80
CA ASN A 284 -22.61 3.18 35.86
C ASN A 284 -21.35 3.99 35.54
N HIS A 285 -20.55 3.65 34.52
CA HIS A 285 -19.32 4.38 34.20
C HIS A 285 -19.07 4.43 32.69
N LYS A 286 -18.66 5.59 32.16
CA LYS A 286 -18.11 5.67 30.80
C LYS A 286 -16.68 5.08 30.82
N PRO A 287 -16.26 4.33 29.77
CA PRO A 287 -14.90 3.85 29.70
C PRO A 287 -13.93 5.03 29.70
N THR A 288 -12.73 4.83 30.25
CA THR A 288 -11.66 5.81 30.12
C THR A 288 -11.08 5.79 28.71
N ILE A 289 -10.68 6.96 28.20
CA ILE A 289 -9.97 7.03 26.92
C ILE A 289 -8.61 6.34 27.10
N PRO A 290 -8.30 5.27 26.36
CA PRO A 290 -7.04 4.54 26.50
C PRO A 290 -5.85 5.45 26.22
N VAL A 291 -4.74 5.22 26.93
CA VAL A 291 -3.43 5.73 26.51
C VAL A 291 -2.82 4.79 25.46
N ILE A 292 -1.86 5.29 24.66
CA ILE A 292 -1.27 4.52 23.54
C ILE A 292 -0.70 3.18 23.98
N LYS A 293 -0.07 3.12 25.16
CA LYS A 293 0.51 1.89 25.72
C LYS A 293 -0.53 0.83 26.09
N GLU A 294 -1.80 1.20 26.20
CA GLU A 294 -2.89 0.27 26.51
C GLU A 294 -3.62 -0.25 25.27
N LEU A 295 -3.32 0.32 24.10
CA LEU A 295 -3.95 -0.11 22.85
C LEU A 295 -3.54 -1.57 22.55
N GLY A 296 -4.54 -2.42 22.37
CA GLY A 296 -4.35 -3.84 22.09
C GLY A 296 -4.27 -4.75 23.33
N ASN A 297 -4.26 -4.20 24.56
CA ASN A 297 -4.15 -5.02 25.78
C ASN A 297 -5.30 -6.03 25.92
N ASP A 298 -6.52 -5.67 25.49
CA ASP A 298 -7.68 -6.56 25.44
C ASP A 298 -7.44 -7.81 24.56
N PHE A 299 -6.46 -7.75 23.65
CA PHE A 299 -6.06 -8.83 22.75
C PHE A 299 -4.71 -9.44 23.14
N GLN A 300 -4.19 -9.10 24.32
CA GLN A 300 -2.88 -9.52 24.81
C GLN A 300 -1.75 -9.13 23.83
N LEU A 301 -1.86 -7.93 23.27
CA LEU A 301 -0.91 -7.30 22.35
C LEU A 301 -0.50 -5.93 22.90
N ARG A 302 0.62 -5.42 22.41
CA ARG A 302 0.98 -4.00 22.49
C ARG A 302 1.29 -3.45 21.10
N LEU A 303 0.94 -2.19 20.89
CA LEU A 303 1.41 -1.42 19.75
C LEU A 303 2.89 -1.05 19.95
N ARG A 304 3.73 -1.21 18.92
CA ARG A 304 5.08 -0.63 18.88
C ARG A 304 5.02 0.85 18.53
N ASP A 305 5.96 1.66 19.06
CA ASP A 305 5.99 3.08 18.75
C ASP A 305 6.56 3.31 17.34
N GLY A 306 5.67 3.34 16.36
CA GLY A 306 6.01 3.52 14.96
C GLY A 306 6.69 4.86 14.66
N ILE A 307 6.37 5.92 15.40
CA ILE A 307 6.95 7.26 15.21
C ILE A 307 8.43 7.26 15.56
N ARG A 308 8.79 6.53 16.61
CA ARG A 308 10.19 6.33 17.03
C ARG A 308 10.91 5.26 16.20
N ASN A 309 10.33 4.84 15.07
CA ASN A 309 10.82 3.78 14.21
C ASN A 309 11.07 2.47 14.95
N GLU A 310 10.22 2.15 15.93
CA GLU A 310 10.35 0.89 16.65
C GLU A 310 9.85 -0.30 15.84
N ASN A 311 9.01 -0.12 14.81
CA ASN A 311 8.57 -1.23 13.96
C ASN A 311 9.77 -2.01 13.40
N ARG A 312 9.68 -3.35 13.43
CA ARG A 312 10.74 -4.28 13.04
C ARG A 312 10.60 -4.77 11.61
N ILE A 313 9.37 -4.89 11.10
CA ILE A 313 9.11 -5.54 9.81
C ILE A 313 8.70 -4.54 8.73
N VAL A 314 7.86 -3.56 9.07
CA VAL A 314 7.41 -2.52 8.14
C VAL A 314 7.58 -1.14 8.74
N PHE A 315 7.93 -0.14 7.94
CA PHE A 315 7.98 1.23 8.41
C PHE A 315 6.60 1.72 8.78
N PHE A 316 6.48 2.45 9.90
CA PHE A 316 5.21 3.03 10.35
C PHE A 316 4.56 3.92 9.31
N ARG A 317 5.40 4.74 8.66
CA ARG A 317 5.07 5.47 7.44
C ARG A 317 6.06 4.97 6.40
N PRO A 318 5.62 4.38 5.28
CA PRO A 318 6.55 4.01 4.23
C PRO A 318 7.29 5.27 3.79
N ALA A 319 8.61 5.20 3.74
CA ALA A 319 9.43 6.33 3.33
C ALA A 319 9.30 6.52 1.80
N ILE A 320 8.33 7.32 1.38
CA ILE A 320 8.25 7.85 0.01
C ILE A 320 9.34 8.90 -0.21
N ASN A 321 9.86 9.44 0.90
CA ASN A 321 10.91 10.44 1.05
C ASN A 321 12.23 10.04 0.37
N ARG A 322 12.28 8.83 -0.21
CA ARG A 322 13.35 8.30 -1.04
C ARG A 322 12.91 8.02 -2.47
N ARG A 323 11.99 8.84 -3.01
CA ARG A 323 12.07 9.55 -4.31
C ARG A 323 10.74 9.54 -5.10
N ARG A 324 10.60 10.61 -5.89
CA ARG A 324 9.53 11.12 -6.80
C ARG A 324 8.87 10.16 -7.81
N VAL A 325 9.16 8.86 -7.76
CA VAL A 325 8.75 7.88 -8.77
C VAL A 325 7.54 7.05 -8.32
N THR A 326 7.34 6.88 -7.02
CA THR A 326 6.37 5.92 -6.48
C THR A 326 4.94 6.46 -6.38
N ALA A 327 4.74 7.79 -6.37
CA ALA A 327 3.42 8.46 -6.42
C ALA A 327 2.38 7.98 -5.38
N VAL A 328 2.86 7.51 -4.24
CA VAL A 328 2.06 7.11 -3.07
C VAL A 328 1.55 8.34 -2.32
N THR A 329 0.44 8.21 -1.60
CA THR A 329 -0.30 9.38 -1.08
C THR A 329 0.28 9.92 0.23
N GLY A 330 1.09 9.12 0.94
CA GLY A 330 1.71 9.48 2.21
C GLY A 330 0.78 9.35 3.42
N MET A 331 -0.45 8.87 3.19
CA MET A 331 -1.46 8.64 4.24
C MET A 331 -1.46 7.22 4.78
N GLU A 332 -0.74 6.31 4.12
CA GLU A 332 -0.58 4.95 4.56
C GLU A 332 0.10 4.89 5.94
N ARG A 333 -0.48 4.13 6.87
CA ARG A 333 0.06 3.90 8.21
C ARG A 333 0.09 2.42 8.50
N TYR A 334 1.27 1.90 8.84
CA TYR A 334 1.46 0.51 9.26
C TYR A 334 1.65 0.41 10.77
N LEU A 335 0.82 -0.38 11.41
CA LEU A 335 0.86 -0.62 12.85
C LEU A 335 1.43 -2.00 13.12
N GLU A 336 2.53 -2.07 13.87
CA GLU A 336 3.10 -3.34 14.32
C GLU A 336 2.62 -3.66 15.73
N TRP A 337 1.81 -4.70 15.84
CA TRP A 337 1.30 -5.23 17.09
C TRP A 337 2.10 -6.47 17.47
N VAL A 338 2.59 -6.52 18.70
CA VAL A 338 3.41 -7.62 19.20
C VAL A 338 2.81 -8.19 20.47
N PRO A 339 3.03 -9.48 20.79
CA PRO A 339 2.58 -10.06 22.05
C PRO A 339 3.06 -9.24 23.25
N LEU A 340 2.21 -9.15 24.29
CA LEU A 340 2.66 -8.68 25.59
C LEU A 340 3.73 -9.63 26.12
N GLN A 341 4.88 -9.10 26.50
CA GLN A 341 5.91 -9.90 27.15
C GLN A 341 5.40 -10.30 28.53
N LYS A 342 5.44 -11.60 28.84
CA LYS A 342 5.23 -12.08 30.21
C LYS A 342 6.34 -11.47 31.06
N LYS A 343 5.97 -10.74 32.12
CA LYS A 343 6.91 -10.21 33.09
C LYS A 343 7.50 -11.32 33.94
#